data_AF-A0A5B0WQT1-F1
#
_entry.id   AF-A0A5B0WQT1-F1
#
_cell.length_a   1.000
_cell.length_b   1.000
_cell.length_c   1.000
_cell.angle_alpha   90.00
_cell.angle_beta   90.00
_cell.angle_gamma   90.00
#
_symmetry.space_group_name_H-M   'P 1'
#
loop_
_entity.id
_entity.type
_entity.pdbx_description
1 polymer ?
#
loop_
_entity_poly.entity_id
_entity_poly.type
_entity_poly.pdbx_seq_one_letter_code
_entity_poly.pdbx_strand_id
1 'polypeptide(L)'
;MKLYLFIIQAFYLLSLIPWFIIWGLSFMVFDNGISAWGISIMIIVSLYPVAVVICSILSWIFRGRLKSLTIFFISAIPLLWVITFGAILIGY
;
A
#
# COMPACT_ATOMS: atom_id res chain seq x y z
N MET A 1 13.26 14.02 -12.07
CA MET A 1 11.90 13.78 -11.53
C MET A 1 11.23 12.50 -12.02
N LYS A 2 11.26 12.17 -13.32
CA LYS A 2 10.59 10.94 -13.83
C LYS A 2 11.16 9.64 -13.22
N LEU A 3 12.48 9.57 -13.05
CA LEU A 3 13.16 8.38 -12.52
C LEU A 3 12.75 8.06 -11.08
N TYR A 4 12.59 9.06 -10.21
CA TYR A 4 12.22 8.80 -8.80
C TYR A 4 10.81 8.18 -8.68
N LEU A 5 9.85 8.70 -9.46
CA LEU A 5 8.49 8.15 -9.48
C LEU A 5 8.50 6.71 -9.98
N PHE A 6 9.28 6.43 -11.01
CA PHE A 6 9.44 5.09 -11.54
C PHE A 6 10.04 4.13 -10.50
N ILE A 7 11.11 4.54 -9.80
CA ILE A 7 11.75 3.73 -8.75
C ILE A 7 10.76 3.42 -7.61
N ILE A 8 10.03 4.43 -7.12
CA ILE A 8 9.04 4.25 -6.05
C ILE A 8 7.92 3.29 -6.49
N GLN A 9 7.41 3.45 -7.72
CA GLN A 9 6.34 2.60 -8.24
C GLN A 9 6.82 1.18 -8.50
N ALA A 10 8.04 1.00 -9.00
CA ALA A 10 8.66 -0.31 -9.16
C ALA A 10 8.85 -1.01 -7.80
N PHE A 11 9.29 -0.27 -6.78
CA PHE A 11 9.38 -0.78 -5.41
C PHE A 11 8.01 -1.25 -4.90
N TYR A 12 6.94 -0.48 -5.12
CA TYR A 12 5.60 -0.91 -4.73
C TYR A 12 5.09 -2.13 -5.49
N LEU A 13 5.45 -2.24 -6.77
CA LEU A 13 5.11 -3.39 -7.58
C LEU A 13 5.80 -4.66 -7.08
N LEU A 14 7.04 -4.54 -6.60
CA LEU A 14 7.76 -5.63 -5.95
C LEU A 14 7.14 -5.99 -4.59
N SER A 15 6.75 -5.01 -3.78
CA SER A 15 6.12 -5.27 -2.49
C SER A 15 4.69 -5.81 -2.59
N LEU A 16 4.03 -5.73 -3.75
CA LEU A 16 2.76 -6.44 -3.97
C LEU A 16 2.92 -7.95 -3.86
N ILE A 17 4.07 -8.51 -4.26
CA ILE A 17 4.32 -9.96 -4.21
C ILE A 17 4.18 -10.51 -2.78
N PRO A 18 4.96 -10.04 -1.78
CA PRO A 18 4.74 -10.46 -0.40
C PRO A 18 3.39 -10.01 0.14
N TRP A 19 2.84 -8.89 -0.34
CA TRP A 19 1.52 -8.43 0.10
C TRP A 19 0.37 -9.35 -0.27
N PHE A 20 0.43 -10.01 -1.43
CA PHE A 20 -0.60 -11.00 -1.80
C PHE A 20 -0.68 -12.16 -0.80
N ILE A 21 0.45 -12.53 -0.19
CA ILE A 21 0.49 -13.54 0.88
C ILE A 21 -0.26 -13.01 2.11
N ILE A 22 0.03 -11.77 2.55
CA ILE A 22 -0.65 -11.12 3.69
C ILE A 22 -2.15 -11.02 3.43
N TRP A 23 -2.53 -10.63 2.22
CA TRP A 23 -3.92 -10.56 1.81
C TRP A 23 -4.61 -11.92 1.88
N GLY A 24 -3.95 -12.99 1.40
CA GLY A 24 -4.46 -14.36 1.55
C GLY A 24 -4.62 -14.79 3.01
N LEU A 25 -3.62 -14.48 3.86
CA LEU A 25 -3.67 -14.78 5.30
C LEU A 25 -4.77 -13.98 6.02
N SER A 26 -5.13 -12.80 5.52
CA SER A 26 -6.19 -11.98 6.13
C SER A 26 -7.56 -12.67 6.14
N PHE A 27 -7.80 -13.64 5.26
CA PHE A 27 -9.04 -14.43 5.26
C PHE A 27 -9.16 -15.37 6.47
N MET A 28 -8.04 -15.77 7.09
CA MET A 28 -8.05 -16.60 8.30
C MET A 28 -8.70 -15.89 9.50
N VAL A 29 -8.87 -14.56 9.44
CA VAL A 29 -9.60 -13.80 10.47
C VAL A 29 -11.07 -14.24 10.58
N PHE A 30 -11.60 -14.91 9.56
CA PHE A 30 -12.97 -15.41 9.50
C PHE A 30 -13.13 -16.88 9.95
N ASP A 31 -12.04 -17.57 10.32
CA ASP A 31 -12.10 -18.96 10.78
C ASP A 31 -12.98 -19.12 12.04
N ASN A 32 -13.07 -18.08 12.86
CA ASN A 32 -13.94 -18.02 14.04
C ASN A 32 -15.29 -17.34 13.78
N GLY A 33 -15.69 -17.18 12.51
CA GLY A 33 -16.92 -16.52 12.08
C GLY A 33 -16.73 -15.07 11.65
N ILE A 34 -17.83 -14.44 11.22
CA ILE A 34 -17.82 -13.06 10.70
C ILE A 34 -17.94 -12.09 11.87
N SER A 35 -16.94 -11.22 12.02
CA SER A 35 -16.93 -10.14 13.02
C SER A 35 -16.62 -8.79 12.37
N ALA A 36 -17.09 -7.71 12.99
CA ALA A 36 -16.79 -6.35 12.53
C ALA A 36 -15.27 -6.09 12.48
N TRP A 37 -14.51 -6.69 13.41
CA TRP A 37 -13.05 -6.61 13.45
C TRP A 37 -12.40 -7.34 12.28
N GLY A 38 -12.83 -8.56 11.98
CA GLY A 38 -12.33 -9.33 10.84
C GLY A 38 -12.58 -8.63 9.51
N ILE A 39 -13.79 -8.07 9.33
CA ILE A 39 -14.13 -7.29 8.13
C ILE A 39 -13.21 -6.07 8.01
N SER A 40 -12.98 -5.34 9.11
CA SER A 40 -12.14 -4.15 9.12
C SER A 40 -10.70 -4.46 8.71
N ILE A 41 -10.12 -5.55 9.24
CA ILE A 41 -8.77 -6.01 8.90
C ILE A 41 -8.68 -6.36 7.41
N MET A 42 -9.62 -7.18 6.91
CA MET A 42 -9.63 -7.59 5.51
C MET A 42 -9.75 -6.39 4.56
N ILE A 43 -10.59 -5.41 4.88
CA ILE A 43 -10.72 -4.16 4.10
C ILE A 43 -9.39 -3.39 4.10
N ILE A 44 -8.78 -3.16 5.27
CA ILE A 44 -7.53 -2.39 5.37
C ILE A 44 -6.40 -3.06 4.58
N VAL A 45 -6.30 -4.39 4.64
CA VAL A 45 -5.28 -5.14 3.89
C VAL A 45 -5.56 -5.12 2.38
N SER A 46 -6.83 -5.19 1.99
CA SER A 46 -7.27 -5.11 0.58
C SER A 46 -7.06 -3.73 -0.04
N LEU A 47 -7.01 -2.67 0.76
CA LEU A 47 -6.81 -1.30 0.28
C LEU A 47 -5.39 -1.03 -0.21
N TYR A 48 -4.39 -1.80 0.20
CA TYR A 48 -3.01 -1.58 -0.23
C TYR A 48 -2.80 -1.59 -1.75
N PRO A 49 -3.17 -2.64 -2.51
CA PRO A 49 -3.01 -2.65 -3.97
C PRO A 49 -3.79 -1.51 -4.63
N VAL A 50 -4.97 -1.20 -4.11
CA VAL A 50 -5.79 -0.08 -4.60
C VAL A 50 -5.07 1.25 -4.39
N ALA A 51 -4.48 1.46 -3.21
CA ALA A 51 -3.69 2.66 -2.90
C ALA A 51 -2.46 2.77 -3.79
N VAL A 52 -1.74 1.68 -4.06
CA VAL A 52 -0.58 1.67 -4.97
C VAL A 52 -0.98 2.16 -6.37
N VAL A 53 -2.06 1.61 -6.92
CA VAL A 53 -2.54 1.98 -8.27
C VAL A 53 -3.01 3.43 -8.31
N ILE A 54 -3.89 3.83 -7.40
CA ILE A 54 -4.46 5.18 -7.37
C ILE A 54 -3.36 6.24 -7.16
N CYS A 55 -2.47 6.05 -6.19
CA CYS A 55 -1.40 7.00 -5.90
C CYS A 55 -0.43 7.12 -7.08
N SER A 56 -0.15 6.01 -7.78
CA SER A 56 0.67 6.02 -8.98
C SER A 56 0.04 6.82 -10.12
N ILE A 57 -1.26 6.61 -10.38
CA ILE A 57 -1.98 7.35 -11.41
C ILE A 57 -2.02 8.85 -11.07
N LEU A 58 -2.39 9.19 -9.82
CA LEU A 58 -2.47 10.58 -9.37
C LEU A 58 -1.10 11.29 -9.45
N SER A 59 -0.01 10.62 -9.05
CA SER A 59 1.33 11.20 -9.11
C SER A 59 1.75 11.53 -10.54
N TRP A 60 1.36 10.71 -11.52
CA TRP A 60 1.63 10.97 -12.94
C TRP A 60 0.75 12.08 -13.53
N ILE A 61 -0.53 12.14 -13.16
CA ILE A 61 -1.45 13.18 -13.62
C ILE A 61 -1.01 14.56 -13.12
N PHE A 62 -0.68 14.65 -11.83
CA PHE A 62 -0.36 15.92 -11.20
C PHE A 62 1.11 16.36 -11.32
N ARG A 63 1.96 15.55 -11.95
CA ARG A 63 3.41 15.79 -12.04
C ARG A 63 3.82 17.17 -12.58
N GLY A 64 3.00 17.75 -13.46
CA GLY A 64 3.25 19.05 -14.10
C GLY A 64 2.42 20.20 -13.52
N ARG A 65 1.54 19.91 -12.56
CA ARG A 65 0.61 20.89 -11.96
C ARG A 65 0.95 21.22 -10.52
N LEU A 66 1.52 20.27 -9.78
CA LEU A 66 1.82 20.40 -8.35
C LEU A 66 3.33 20.48 -8.09
N LYS A 67 3.68 21.02 -6.91
CA LYS A 67 5.06 21.02 -6.43
C LYS A 67 5.54 19.58 -6.21
N SER A 68 6.83 19.35 -6.40
CA SER A 68 7.44 18.01 -6.24
C SER A 68 7.18 17.38 -4.87
N LEU A 69 7.10 18.19 -3.80
CA LEU A 69 6.79 17.71 -2.45
C LEU A 69 5.39 17.09 -2.37
N THR A 70 4.37 17.72 -2.97
CA THR A 70 3.01 17.21 -2.95
C THR A 70 2.91 15.86 -3.68
N ILE A 71 3.61 15.74 -4.81
CA ILE A 71 3.66 14.50 -5.59
C ILE A 71 4.36 13.39 -4.80
N PHE A 72 5.42 13.74 -4.06
CA PHE A 72 6.09 12.81 -3.14
C PHE A 72 5.13 12.31 -2.06
N PHE A 73 4.39 13.19 -1.39
CA PHE A 73 3.42 12.78 -0.36
C PHE A 73 2.32 11.86 -0.90
N ILE A 74 1.77 12.14 -2.10
CA ILE A 74 0.81 11.24 -2.75
C ILE A 74 1.44 9.87 -2.98
N SER A 75 2.67 9.86 -3.52
CA SER A 75 3.38 8.62 -3.80
C SER A 75 3.82 7.88 -2.54
N ALA A 76 3.87 8.54 -1.37
CA ALA A 76 4.29 7.96 -0.11
C ALA A 76 3.15 7.28 0.67
N ILE A 77 1.89 7.48 0.29
CA ILE A 77 0.75 6.87 0.99
C ILE A 77 0.87 5.33 1.09
N PRO A 78 1.24 4.59 0.02
CA PRO A 78 1.40 3.14 0.12
C PRO A 78 2.55 2.70 1.04
N LEU A 79 3.54 3.56 1.32
CA LEU A 79 4.59 3.22 2.30
C LEU A 79 4.04 3.00 3.70
N LEU A 80 2.89 3.59 4.06
CA LEU A 80 2.31 3.40 5.39
C LEU A 80 2.07 1.91 5.67
N TRP A 81 1.50 1.17 4.71
CA TRP A 81 1.31 -0.28 4.82
C TRP A 81 2.64 -1.03 4.93
N VAL A 82 3.63 -0.69 4.09
CA VAL A 82 4.93 -1.35 4.07
C VAL A 82 5.69 -1.13 5.38
N ILE A 83 5.68 0.10 5.91
CA ILE A 83 6.32 0.46 7.17
C ILE A 83 5.62 -0.21 8.34
N THR A 84 4.28 -0.17 8.40
CA THR A 84 3.53 -0.84 9.46
C THR A 84 3.81 -2.34 9.47
N PHE A 85 3.84 -2.97 8.29
CA PHE A 85 4.17 -4.39 8.19
C PHE A 85 5.62 -4.68 8.59
N GLY A 86 6.59 -3.89 8.11
CA GLY A 86 7.98 -4.03 8.51
C GLY A 86 8.20 -3.83 10.01
N ALA A 87 7.50 -2.89 10.63
CA ALA A 87 7.54 -2.67 12.07
C ALA A 87 6.98 -3.87 12.86
N ILE A 88 5.89 -4.48 12.40
CA ILE A 88 5.34 -5.70 13.00
C ILE A 88 6.35 -6.84 12.88
N LEU A 89 7.02 -7.00 11.74
CA LEU A 89 8.00 -8.07 11.54
C LEU A 89 9.27 -7.93 12.39
N ILE A 90 9.66 -6.71 12.77
CA ILE A 90 10.88 -6.44 13.56
C ILE A 90 10.56 -6.36 15.07
N GLY A 91 9.37 -5.87 15.43
CA GLY A 91 8.94 -5.70 16.82
C GLY A 91 8.41 -6.96 17.49
N TYR A 92 8.27 -8.05 16.74
CA TYR A 92 7.99 -9.42 17.20
C TYR A 92 9.20 -10.31 16.93
#